data_AF-A0A091JKF5-F1
#
_entry.id   AF-A0A091JKF5-F1
#
_cell.length_a   1.000
_cell.length_b   1.000
_cell.length_c   1.000
_cell.angle_alpha   90.00
_cell.angle_beta   90.00
_cell.angle_gamma   90.00
#
_symmetry.space_group_name_H-M   'P 1'
#
loop_
_entity.id
_entity.type
_entity.pdbx_description
1 polymer ?
#
loop_
_entity_poly.entity_id
_entity_poly.type
_entity_poly.pdbx_seq_one_letter_code
_entity_poly.pdbx_strand_id
1 'polypeptide(L)'
;MDLSQLLNEIRAKYETLITRNQIKTVISARTQLEEATIKRMDKDAEALKAARAELCEARRQWHHMQIEIESLHAVEKGLERSLRATEQQYHMQLQNLEAEIECLEKELLEVRRGIEKQLQEHEILLNTRMKLEEEIATYRSLLEQEENRYLFRCSRPDQKDDKKPTTSKIAFTLPSGDISAFSFIDGVKQHETEKVELMTKQAILDGNVMKESAEAHGTVQTEKVDEVIKEWEGSFFKDNPRLRKKSVSLRFDLHLAAADEGCLHTKKKTLPDIEVRLVMRRSCSIPSIKP
;
A
#
# COMPACT_ATOMS: atom_id res chain seq x y z
N MET A 1 -116.91 29.07 -48.23
CA MET A 1 -115.55 29.14 -47.65
C MET A 1 -115.72 28.86 -46.19
N ASP A 2 -115.50 27.61 -45.79
CA ASP A 2 -115.98 27.10 -44.51
C ASP A 2 -114.87 27.19 -43.46
N LEU A 3 -115.14 27.87 -42.35
CA LEU A 3 -114.20 28.15 -41.26
C LEU A 3 -113.47 26.90 -40.73
N SER A 4 -114.14 25.74 -40.79
CA SER A 4 -113.60 24.44 -40.40
C SER A 4 -112.41 23.99 -41.26
N GLN A 5 -112.41 24.29 -42.56
CA GLN A 5 -111.30 23.96 -43.47
C GLN A 5 -110.06 24.78 -43.12
N LEU A 6 -110.23 26.09 -42.89
CA LEU A 6 -109.13 26.99 -42.51
C LEU A 6 -108.51 26.61 -41.15
N LEU A 7 -109.33 26.26 -40.15
CA LEU A 7 -108.85 25.79 -38.84
C LEU A 7 -108.05 24.48 -38.95
N ASN A 8 -108.49 23.56 -39.80
CA ASN A 8 -107.78 22.30 -40.05
C ASN A 8 -106.46 22.52 -40.80
N GLU A 9 -106.42 23.44 -41.77
CA GLU A 9 -105.18 23.84 -42.45
C GLU A 9 -104.18 24.48 -41.49
N ILE A 10 -104.65 25.36 -40.60
CA ILE A 10 -103.80 25.98 -39.57
C ILE A 10 -103.26 24.89 -38.63
N ARG A 11 -104.10 23.94 -38.18
CA ARG A 11 -103.66 22.80 -37.37
C ARG A 11 -102.60 21.96 -38.08
N ALA A 12 -102.82 21.59 -39.34
CA ALA A 12 -101.86 20.83 -40.13
C ALA A 12 -100.51 21.57 -40.29
N LYS A 13 -100.54 22.90 -40.46
CA LYS A 13 -99.31 23.72 -40.48
C LYS A 13 -98.56 23.70 -39.14
N TYR A 14 -99.27 23.71 -38.02
CA TYR A 14 -98.64 23.59 -36.70
C TYR A 14 -98.10 22.18 -36.44
N GLU A 15 -98.84 21.13 -36.80
CA GLU A 15 -98.37 19.74 -36.65
C GLU A 15 -97.12 19.48 -37.50
N THR A 16 -97.07 19.97 -38.73
CA THR A 16 -95.87 19.90 -39.58
C THR A 16 -94.70 20.72 -39.03
N LEU A 17 -94.97 21.88 -38.41
CA LEU A 17 -93.93 22.67 -37.76
C LEU A 17 -93.38 21.97 -36.51
N ILE A 18 -94.25 21.39 -35.68
CA ILE A 18 -93.88 20.65 -34.46
C ILE A 18 -93.06 19.40 -34.82
N THR A 19 -93.53 18.59 -35.77
CA THR A 19 -92.79 17.40 -36.23
C THR A 19 -91.44 17.78 -36.83
N ARG A 20 -91.38 18.83 -37.64
CA ARG A 20 -90.11 19.34 -38.18
C ARG A 20 -89.18 19.85 -37.07
N ASN A 21 -89.72 20.51 -36.04
CA ASN A 21 -88.92 20.97 -34.90
C ASN A 21 -88.37 19.79 -34.10
N GLN A 22 -89.20 18.79 -33.80
CA GLN A 22 -88.80 17.55 -33.11
C GLN A 22 -87.72 16.78 -33.88
N ILE A 23 -87.88 16.63 -35.19
CA ILE A 23 -86.86 15.96 -36.02
C ILE A 23 -85.54 16.75 -35.99
N LYS A 24 -85.59 18.09 -36.10
CA LYS A 24 -84.40 18.93 -36.02
C LYS A 24 -83.69 18.84 -34.67
N THR A 25 -84.42 18.85 -33.56
CA THR A 25 -83.82 18.73 -32.22
C THR A 25 -83.20 17.36 -32.01
N VAL A 26 -83.86 16.28 -32.45
CA VAL A 26 -83.30 14.92 -32.39
C VAL A 26 -82.05 14.77 -33.26
N ILE A 27 -82.06 15.29 -34.49
CA ILE A 27 -80.87 15.27 -35.36
C ILE A 27 -79.74 16.08 -34.73
N SER A 28 -80.02 17.29 -34.24
CA SER A 28 -79.00 18.13 -33.58
C SER A 28 -78.43 17.48 -32.31
N ALA A 29 -79.25 16.81 -31.50
CA ALA A 29 -78.77 16.11 -30.32
C ALA A 29 -77.93 14.89 -30.70
N ARG A 30 -78.33 14.17 -31.75
CA ARG A 30 -77.58 13.03 -32.30
C ARG A 30 -76.22 13.47 -32.84
N THR A 31 -76.16 14.53 -33.65
CA THR A 31 -74.88 15.04 -34.19
C THR A 31 -73.98 15.55 -33.08
N GLN A 32 -74.51 16.22 -32.05
CA GLN A 32 -73.71 16.64 -30.89
C GLN A 32 -73.14 15.45 -30.12
N LEU A 33 -73.92 14.37 -29.95
CA LEU A 33 -73.44 13.15 -29.31
C LEU A 33 -72.35 12.48 -30.15
N GLU A 34 -72.57 12.34 -31.46
CA GLU A 34 -71.58 11.80 -32.40
C GLU A 34 -70.28 12.63 -32.38
N GLU A 35 -70.36 13.95 -32.47
CA GLU A 35 -69.21 14.86 -32.34
C GLU A 35 -68.50 14.73 -30.98
N ALA A 36 -69.25 14.62 -29.88
CA ALA A 36 -68.67 14.43 -28.56
C ALA A 36 -67.96 13.07 -28.44
N THR A 37 -68.52 12.01 -29.04
CA THR A 37 -67.87 10.69 -29.07
C THR A 37 -66.60 10.71 -29.91
N ILE A 38 -66.60 11.33 -31.08
CA ILE A 38 -65.41 11.48 -31.93
C ILE A 38 -64.32 12.24 -31.18
N LYS A 39 -64.65 13.40 -30.60
CA LYS A 39 -63.71 14.20 -29.79
C LYS A 39 -63.13 13.42 -28.61
N ARG A 40 -63.92 12.56 -27.97
CA ARG A 40 -63.45 11.70 -26.89
C ARG A 40 -62.51 10.61 -27.43
N MET A 41 -62.88 9.95 -28.51
CA MET A 41 -62.05 8.94 -29.16
C MET A 41 -60.72 9.50 -29.65
N ASP A 42 -60.71 10.73 -30.17
CA ASP A 42 -59.47 11.40 -30.60
C ASP A 42 -58.54 11.68 -29.41
N LYS A 43 -59.08 12.19 -28.29
CA LYS A 43 -58.32 12.40 -27.05
C LYS A 43 -57.78 11.09 -26.49
N ASP A 44 -58.60 10.04 -26.47
CA ASP A 44 -58.18 8.72 -26.00
C ASP A 44 -57.08 8.15 -26.93
N ALA A 45 -57.17 8.37 -28.24
CA ALA A 45 -56.15 7.98 -29.21
C ALA A 45 -54.83 8.77 -29.03
N GLU A 46 -54.90 10.07 -28.75
CA GLU A 46 -53.73 10.90 -28.41
C GLU A 46 -53.07 10.44 -27.10
N ALA A 47 -53.85 10.17 -26.06
CA ALA A 47 -53.36 9.65 -24.79
C ALA A 47 -52.67 8.28 -24.96
N LEU A 48 -53.25 7.39 -25.78
CA LEU A 48 -52.62 6.11 -26.11
C LEU A 48 -51.32 6.27 -26.90
N LYS A 49 -51.23 7.25 -27.81
CA LYS A 49 -49.98 7.56 -28.53
C LYS A 49 -48.91 8.09 -27.58
N ALA A 50 -49.26 8.99 -26.66
CA ALA A 50 -48.36 9.52 -25.65
C ALA A 50 -47.83 8.39 -24.74
N ALA A 51 -48.71 7.56 -24.19
CA ALA A 51 -48.31 6.42 -23.36
C ALA A 51 -47.40 5.42 -24.10
N ARG A 52 -47.64 5.20 -25.40
CA ARG A 52 -46.75 4.37 -26.24
C ARG A 52 -45.39 5.02 -26.45
N ALA A 53 -45.32 6.34 -26.60
CA ALA A 53 -44.05 7.06 -26.72
C ALA A 53 -43.25 6.96 -25.43
N GLU A 54 -43.88 7.21 -24.27
CA GLU A 54 -43.27 7.06 -22.94
C GLU A 54 -42.73 5.64 -22.71
N LEU A 55 -43.50 4.60 -23.09
CA LEU A 55 -43.04 3.21 -22.98
C LEU A 55 -41.83 2.94 -23.89
N CYS A 56 -41.81 3.51 -25.11
CA CYS A 56 -40.67 3.38 -26.01
C CYS A 56 -39.41 4.07 -25.44
N GLU A 57 -39.57 5.24 -24.83
CA GLU A 57 -38.48 5.98 -24.18
C GLU A 57 -37.94 5.23 -22.96
N ALA A 58 -38.82 4.75 -22.08
CA ALA A 58 -38.44 3.94 -20.94
C ALA A 58 -37.68 2.67 -21.38
N ARG A 59 -38.12 2.01 -22.46
CA ARG A 59 -37.42 0.84 -23.02
C ARG A 59 -36.03 1.22 -23.58
N ARG A 60 -35.91 2.37 -24.26
CA ARG A 60 -34.60 2.87 -24.73
C ARG A 60 -33.65 3.18 -23.58
N GLN A 61 -34.15 3.83 -22.53
CA GLN A 61 -33.38 4.11 -21.32
C GLN A 61 -32.93 2.82 -20.64
N TRP A 62 -33.82 1.82 -20.53
CA TRP A 62 -33.46 0.51 -20.00
C TRP A 62 -32.33 -0.16 -20.80
N HIS A 63 -32.44 -0.18 -22.13
CA HIS A 63 -31.38 -0.73 -22.99
C HIS A 63 -30.07 0.05 -22.86
N HIS A 64 -30.14 1.37 -22.76
CA HIS A 64 -28.96 2.21 -22.57
C HIS A 64 -28.24 1.88 -21.26
N MET A 65 -28.98 1.84 -20.14
CA MET A 65 -28.45 1.48 -18.82
C MET A 65 -27.89 0.04 -18.82
N GLN A 66 -28.54 -0.89 -19.51
CA GLN A 66 -28.05 -2.26 -19.65
C GLN A 66 -26.68 -2.31 -20.36
N ILE A 67 -26.53 -1.55 -21.45
CA ILE A 67 -25.24 -1.45 -22.17
C ILE A 67 -24.18 -0.79 -21.29
N GLU A 68 -24.54 0.24 -20.53
CA GLU A 68 -23.62 0.88 -19.60
C GLU A 68 -23.12 -0.11 -18.55
N ILE A 69 -24.02 -0.89 -17.93
CA ILE A 69 -23.65 -1.94 -16.97
C ILE A 69 -22.70 -2.97 -17.63
N GLU A 70 -23.02 -3.44 -18.82
CA GLU A 70 -22.17 -4.40 -19.54
C GLU A 70 -20.79 -3.82 -19.87
N SER A 71 -20.73 -2.54 -20.24
CA SER A 71 -19.47 -1.84 -20.52
C SER A 71 -18.62 -1.66 -19.25
N LEU A 72 -19.24 -1.29 -18.13
CA LEU A 72 -18.56 -1.15 -16.85
C LEU A 72 -18.02 -2.50 -16.37
N HIS A 73 -18.80 -3.57 -16.52
CA HIS A 73 -18.35 -4.91 -16.18
C HIS A 73 -17.20 -5.41 -17.08
N ALA A 74 -17.16 -5.00 -18.35
CA ALA A 74 -16.03 -5.28 -19.22
C ALA A 74 -14.76 -4.53 -18.76
N VAL A 75 -14.89 -3.27 -18.32
CA VAL A 75 -13.79 -2.47 -17.77
C VAL A 75 -13.28 -3.08 -16.45
N GLU A 76 -14.18 -3.43 -15.54
CA GLU A 76 -13.88 -4.11 -14.28
C GLU A 76 -13.04 -5.37 -14.53
N LYS A 77 -13.51 -6.28 -15.39
CA LYS A 77 -12.76 -7.47 -15.79
C LYS A 77 -11.40 -7.15 -16.40
N GLY A 78 -11.31 -6.07 -17.17
CA GLY A 78 -10.04 -5.59 -17.74
C GLY A 78 -9.05 -5.18 -16.65
N LEU A 79 -9.52 -4.41 -15.66
CA LEU A 79 -8.73 -3.97 -14.52
C LEU A 79 -8.30 -5.14 -13.62
N GLU A 80 -9.20 -6.07 -13.32
CA GLU A 80 -8.89 -7.28 -12.55
C GLU A 80 -7.82 -8.13 -13.24
N ARG A 81 -7.90 -8.31 -14.56
CA ARG A 81 -6.87 -9.02 -15.32
C ARG A 81 -5.53 -8.30 -15.27
N SER A 82 -5.53 -6.98 -15.44
CA SER A 82 -4.32 -6.18 -15.35
C SER A 82 -3.69 -6.28 -13.96
N LEU A 83 -4.50 -6.19 -12.90
CA LEU A 83 -4.05 -6.34 -11.52
C LEU A 83 -3.40 -7.70 -11.31
N ARG A 84 -4.10 -8.80 -11.64
CA ARG A 84 -3.56 -10.16 -11.52
C ARG A 84 -2.29 -10.36 -12.34
N ALA A 85 -2.21 -9.80 -13.55
CA ALA A 85 -1.01 -9.88 -14.36
C ALA A 85 0.17 -9.17 -13.69
N THR A 86 -0.04 -7.97 -13.13
CA THR A 86 1.01 -7.25 -12.40
C THR A 86 1.42 -7.99 -11.12
N GLU A 87 0.47 -8.52 -10.36
CA GLU A 87 0.75 -9.32 -9.15
C GLU A 87 1.59 -10.56 -9.48
N GLN A 88 1.24 -11.29 -10.55
CA GLN A 88 2.01 -12.44 -11.01
C GLN A 88 3.42 -12.06 -11.48
N GLN A 89 3.56 -10.94 -12.19
CA GLN A 89 4.87 -10.43 -12.59
C GLN A 89 5.75 -10.09 -11.39
N TYR A 90 5.20 -9.37 -10.40
CA TYR A 90 5.94 -9.05 -9.17
C TYR A 90 6.26 -10.29 -8.35
N HIS A 91 5.34 -11.25 -8.28
CA HIS A 91 5.60 -12.51 -7.59
C HIS A 91 6.76 -13.28 -8.23
N MET A 92 6.79 -13.36 -9.57
CA MET A 92 7.89 -14.00 -10.28
C MET A 92 9.22 -13.24 -10.10
N GLN A 93 9.19 -11.90 -10.11
CA GLN A 93 10.38 -11.10 -9.83
C GLN A 93 10.90 -11.33 -8.40
N LEU A 94 10.01 -11.41 -7.42
CA LEU A 94 10.36 -11.71 -6.04
C LEU A 94 11.02 -13.09 -5.93
N GLN A 95 10.43 -14.11 -6.53
CA GLN A 95 10.99 -15.48 -6.54
C GLN A 95 12.38 -15.52 -7.20
N ASN A 96 12.59 -14.77 -8.28
CA ASN A 96 13.89 -14.70 -8.93
C ASN A 96 14.94 -14.05 -8.03
N LEU A 97 14.58 -12.96 -7.34
CA LEU A 97 15.47 -12.30 -6.39
C LEU A 97 15.76 -13.18 -5.16
N GLU A 98 14.76 -13.89 -4.65
CA GLU A 98 14.93 -14.86 -3.56
C GLU A 98 15.91 -15.97 -3.98
N ALA A 99 15.78 -16.51 -5.19
CA ALA A 99 16.70 -17.52 -5.72
C ALA A 99 18.13 -16.97 -5.88
N GLU A 100 18.29 -15.72 -6.33
CA GLU A 100 19.60 -15.07 -6.44
C GLU A 100 20.24 -14.86 -5.06
N ILE A 101 19.46 -14.42 -4.07
CA ILE A 101 19.91 -14.29 -2.68
C ILE A 101 20.36 -15.65 -2.15
N GLU A 102 19.57 -16.71 -2.33
CA GLU A 102 19.95 -18.06 -1.90
C GLU A 102 21.25 -18.55 -2.55
N CYS A 103 21.46 -18.27 -3.83
CA CYS A 103 22.70 -18.60 -4.52
C CYS A 103 23.89 -17.86 -3.92
N LEU A 104 23.77 -16.55 -3.69
CA LEU A 104 24.81 -15.74 -3.08
C LEU A 104 25.11 -16.15 -1.64
N GLU A 105 24.08 -16.49 -0.85
CA GLU A 105 24.24 -17.01 0.51
C GLU A 105 25.00 -18.34 0.51
N LYS A 106 24.69 -19.25 -0.43
CA LYS A 106 25.42 -20.51 -0.61
C LYS A 106 26.88 -20.23 -0.94
N GLU A 107 27.17 -19.42 -1.96
CA GLU A 107 28.55 -19.05 -2.34
C GLU A 107 29.34 -18.45 -1.17
N LEU A 108 28.72 -17.54 -0.41
CA LEU A 108 29.33 -16.93 0.77
C LEU A 108 29.69 -17.98 1.83
N LEU A 109 28.79 -18.92 2.11
CA LEU A 109 29.06 -20.04 3.01
C LEU A 109 30.20 -20.94 2.50
N GLU A 110 30.28 -21.16 1.20
CA GLU A 110 31.38 -21.93 0.60
C GLU A 110 32.73 -21.24 0.77
N VAL A 111 32.80 -19.94 0.53
CA VAL A 111 34.02 -19.13 0.72
C VAL A 111 34.43 -19.13 2.18
N ARG A 112 33.49 -18.93 3.12
CA ARG A 112 33.78 -18.99 4.57
C ARG A 112 34.37 -20.34 4.96
N ARG A 113 33.76 -21.44 4.49
CA ARG A 113 34.28 -22.80 4.71
C ARG A 113 35.65 -23.00 4.06
N GLY A 114 35.90 -22.41 2.90
CA GLY A 114 37.20 -22.42 2.23
C GLY A 114 38.29 -21.74 3.06
N ILE A 115 37.99 -20.55 3.60
CA ILE A 115 38.91 -19.80 4.48
C ILE A 115 39.22 -20.58 5.75
N GLU A 116 38.21 -21.16 6.39
CA GLU A 116 38.39 -21.98 7.60
C GLU A 116 39.32 -23.17 7.34
N LYS A 117 39.15 -23.86 6.21
CA LYS A 117 40.05 -24.94 5.79
C LYS A 117 41.48 -24.44 5.56
N GLN A 118 41.65 -23.32 4.86
CA GLN A 118 42.97 -22.72 4.63
C GLN A 118 43.65 -22.32 5.93
N LEU A 119 42.90 -21.81 6.90
CA LEU A 119 43.41 -21.46 8.23
C LEU A 119 43.95 -22.70 8.96
N GLN A 120 43.19 -23.80 8.94
CA GLN A 120 43.60 -25.07 9.53
C GLN A 120 44.85 -25.66 8.85
N GLU A 121 44.90 -25.66 7.52
CA GLU A 121 46.07 -26.10 6.75
C GLU A 121 47.30 -25.23 7.06
N HIS A 122 47.11 -23.92 7.17
CA HIS A 122 48.18 -22.99 7.52
C HIS A 122 48.70 -23.21 8.94
N GLU A 123 47.82 -23.47 9.92
CA GLU A 123 48.22 -23.79 11.29
C GLU A 123 49.05 -25.09 11.34
N ILE A 124 48.64 -26.12 10.61
CA ILE A 124 49.41 -27.37 10.49
C ILE A 124 50.80 -27.10 9.90
N LEU A 125 50.87 -26.32 8.82
CA LEU A 125 52.14 -25.96 8.18
C LEU A 125 53.04 -25.15 9.13
N LEU A 126 52.48 -24.17 9.85
CA LEU A 126 53.20 -23.40 10.86
C LEU A 126 53.78 -24.30 11.95
N ASN A 127 52.99 -25.25 12.46
CA ASN A 127 53.43 -26.22 13.46
C ASN A 127 54.58 -27.09 12.93
N THR A 128 54.52 -27.54 11.67
CA THR A 128 55.64 -28.30 11.07
C THR A 128 56.89 -27.45 10.90
N ARG A 129 56.76 -26.18 10.51
CA ARG A 129 57.88 -25.24 10.41
C ARG A 129 58.55 -25.04 11.76
N MET A 130 57.76 -24.83 12.83
CA MET A 130 58.30 -24.64 14.18
C MET A 130 59.12 -25.85 14.64
N LYS A 131 58.63 -27.08 14.40
CA LYS A 131 59.37 -28.32 14.69
C LYS A 131 60.68 -28.41 13.91
N LEU A 132 60.67 -28.07 12.62
CA LEU A 132 61.89 -28.07 11.80
C LEU A 132 62.89 -27.00 12.28
N GLU A 133 62.42 -25.83 12.71
CA GLU A 133 63.28 -24.79 13.29
C GLU A 133 63.94 -25.25 14.59
N GLU A 134 63.20 -25.95 15.46
CA GLU A 134 63.74 -26.61 16.66
C GLU A 134 64.80 -27.66 16.31
N GLU A 135 64.50 -28.56 15.36
CA GLU A 135 65.45 -29.58 14.89
C GLU A 135 66.74 -28.93 14.35
N ILE A 136 66.64 -27.92 13.49
CA ILE A 136 67.79 -27.17 12.97
C ILE A 136 68.61 -26.54 14.10
N ALA A 137 67.96 -25.95 15.11
CA ALA A 137 68.65 -25.38 16.26
C ALA A 137 69.42 -26.45 17.05
N THR A 138 68.82 -27.63 17.25
CA THR A 138 69.52 -28.75 17.90
C THR A 138 70.70 -29.26 17.05
N TYR A 139 70.53 -29.40 15.74
CA TYR A 139 71.62 -29.80 14.84
C TYR A 139 72.77 -28.81 14.86
N ARG A 140 72.49 -27.49 14.87
CA ARG A 140 73.53 -26.45 15.03
C ARG A 140 74.28 -26.58 16.34
N SER A 141 73.58 -26.77 17.46
CA SER A 141 74.21 -26.93 18.77
C SER A 141 75.10 -28.19 18.86
N LEU A 142 74.67 -29.32 18.28
CA LEU A 142 75.46 -30.55 18.23
C LEU A 142 76.73 -30.38 17.39
N LEU A 143 76.62 -29.72 16.23
CA LEU A 143 77.77 -29.39 15.37
C LEU A 143 78.75 -28.45 16.10
N GLU A 144 78.27 -27.38 16.74
CA GLU A 144 79.11 -26.49 17.55
C GLU A 144 79.80 -27.25 18.69
N GLN A 145 79.11 -28.18 19.35
CA GLN A 145 79.71 -29.01 20.41
C GLN A 145 80.78 -29.95 19.84
N GLU A 146 80.57 -30.51 18.64
CA GLU A 146 81.58 -31.31 17.95
C GLU A 146 82.80 -30.51 17.54
N GLU A 147 82.61 -29.35 16.90
CA GLU A 147 83.70 -28.44 16.54
C GLU A 147 84.51 -28.05 17.78
N ASN A 148 83.86 -27.73 18.89
CA ASN A 148 84.52 -27.46 20.16
C ASN A 148 85.31 -28.68 20.68
N ARG A 149 84.77 -29.91 20.56
CA ARG A 149 85.48 -31.15 20.93
C ARG A 149 86.70 -31.39 20.02
N TYR A 150 86.60 -31.12 18.72
CA TYR A 150 87.71 -31.23 17.78
C TYR A 150 88.79 -30.19 18.06
N LEU A 151 88.42 -28.92 18.28
CA LEU A 151 89.35 -27.86 18.66
C LEU A 151 90.05 -28.16 20.00
N PHE A 152 89.33 -28.69 20.98
CA PHE A 152 89.89 -29.08 22.28
C PHE A 152 90.75 -30.35 22.21
N ARG A 153 90.52 -31.24 21.23
CA ARG A 153 91.34 -32.46 21.02
C ARG A 153 92.59 -32.17 20.18
N CYS A 154 92.54 -31.21 19.26
CA CYS A 154 93.72 -30.64 18.60
C CYS A 154 94.55 -29.75 19.53
N SER A 155 94.04 -29.42 20.72
CA SER A 155 94.73 -28.62 21.73
C SER A 155 95.00 -29.43 23.01
N ARG A 156 96.11 -30.18 23.05
CA ARG A 156 96.74 -30.66 24.29
C ARG A 156 98.25 -30.74 24.13
N PRO A 157 99.04 -30.42 25.17
CA PRO A 157 99.26 -29.07 25.66
C PRO A 157 100.75 -28.73 25.68
N ASP A 158 101.13 -27.46 25.54
CA ASP A 158 102.38 -26.98 26.13
C ASP A 158 102.03 -26.16 27.37
N GLN A 159 102.35 -26.72 28.53
CA GLN A 159 102.16 -26.09 29.83
C GLN A 159 103.23 -25.01 30.02
N LYS A 160 102.82 -23.78 30.36
CA LYS A 160 103.46 -23.03 31.45
C LYS A 160 102.43 -22.23 32.24
N ASP A 161 102.57 -22.39 33.55
CA ASP A 161 101.79 -21.85 34.64
C ASP A 161 101.77 -20.31 34.69
N ASP A 162 100.68 -19.73 35.22
CA ASP A 162 100.77 -18.81 36.35
C ASP A 162 99.41 -18.58 37.04
N LYS A 163 99.49 -18.24 38.34
CA LYS A 163 98.47 -18.41 39.39
C LYS A 163 97.55 -17.19 39.65
N LYS A 164 96.24 -17.50 39.85
CA LYS A 164 95.25 -16.96 40.84
C LYS A 164 94.72 -15.51 40.73
N PRO A 165 93.58 -15.16 41.39
CA PRO A 165 92.20 -15.63 41.21
C PRO A 165 91.21 -14.43 41.07
N THR A 166 89.88 -14.66 41.12
CA THR A 166 88.79 -13.73 41.57
C THR A 166 87.74 -13.36 40.51
N THR A 167 86.52 -13.90 40.70
CA THR A 167 85.19 -13.26 40.49
C THR A 167 84.78 -12.92 39.05
N SER A 168 83.65 -13.33 38.48
CA SER A 168 82.30 -13.48 39.04
C SER A 168 81.52 -14.53 38.23
N LYS A 169 80.53 -15.14 38.90
CA LYS A 169 79.44 -15.86 38.26
C LYS A 169 78.58 -14.85 37.49
N ILE A 170 78.41 -15.05 36.19
CA ILE A 170 77.27 -14.49 35.46
C ILE A 170 76.48 -15.67 34.92
N ALA A 171 75.26 -15.78 35.42
CA ALA A 171 74.28 -16.77 35.04
C ALA A 171 73.88 -16.57 33.58
N PHE A 172 73.85 -17.66 32.83
CA PHE A 172 73.24 -17.71 31.50
C PHE A 172 71.73 -17.85 31.69
N THR A 173 70.97 -16.78 31.46
CA THR A 173 69.51 -16.82 31.38
C THR A 173 69.09 -16.68 29.93
N LEU A 174 68.57 -17.77 29.36
CA LEU A 174 67.70 -17.72 28.20
C LEU A 174 66.45 -16.87 28.55
N PRO A 175 66.01 -15.95 27.68
CA PRO A 175 64.65 -15.47 27.74
C PRO A 175 63.76 -16.53 27.06
N SER A 176 63.10 -17.37 27.86
CA SER A 176 61.83 -17.97 27.45
C SER A 176 60.83 -16.83 27.30
N GLY A 177 60.61 -16.40 26.07
CA GLY A 177 59.54 -15.49 25.71
C GLY A 177 58.24 -16.27 25.59
N ASP A 178 57.60 -16.55 26.73
CA ASP A 178 56.17 -16.83 26.76
C ASP A 178 55.44 -15.54 26.42
N ILE A 179 55.11 -15.33 25.14
CA ILE A 179 54.04 -14.40 24.76
C ILE A 179 52.74 -15.21 24.82
N SER A 180 52.32 -15.51 26.05
CA SER A 180 50.97 -16.00 26.37
C SER A 180 50.27 -14.96 27.26
N ALA A 181 50.14 -13.73 26.74
CA ALA A 181 49.34 -12.69 27.36
C ALA A 181 48.73 -11.76 26.32
N PHE A 182 47.86 -12.32 25.47
CA PHE A 182 46.72 -11.57 24.94
C PHE A 182 45.43 -12.30 25.38
N SER A 183 45.16 -12.22 26.68
CA SER A 183 43.80 -12.31 27.19
C SER A 183 43.10 -10.98 26.90
N PHE A 184 42.66 -10.79 25.65
CA PHE A 184 41.70 -9.72 25.37
C PHE A 184 40.32 -10.16 25.85
N ILE A 185 39.96 -9.58 26.98
CA ILE A 185 38.61 -9.54 27.54
C ILE A 185 37.70 -8.88 26.50
N ASP A 186 36.68 -9.60 26.04
CA ASP A 186 35.37 -8.99 25.81
C ASP A 186 34.27 -10.02 26.11
N GLY A 187 34.13 -10.29 27.41
CA GLY A 187 32.95 -10.92 27.97
C GLY A 187 32.00 -9.84 28.44
N VAL A 188 31.13 -9.36 27.54
CA VAL A 188 29.95 -8.58 27.94
C VAL A 188 28.97 -9.53 28.64
N LYS A 189 28.95 -9.51 29.97
CA LYS A 189 27.82 -10.00 30.76
C LYS A 189 27.02 -8.79 31.23
N GLN A 190 25.83 -8.62 30.65
CA GLN A 190 24.83 -7.67 31.14
C GLN A 190 24.20 -8.21 32.41
N HIS A 191 24.06 -7.29 33.38
CA HIS A 191 23.41 -7.48 34.65
C HIS A 191 21.88 -7.44 34.45
N GLU A 192 21.19 -8.44 35.00
CA GLU A 192 19.78 -8.35 35.36
C GLU A 192 19.59 -7.36 36.52
N THR A 193 18.56 -6.52 36.45
CA THR A 193 17.37 -6.48 37.35
C THR A 193 16.40 -5.38 36.89
N GLU A 194 15.23 -5.79 36.43
CA GLU A 194 13.90 -5.43 36.99
C GLU A 194 13.27 -4.12 36.45
N LYS A 195 11.96 -3.97 36.22
CA LYS A 195 10.78 -4.84 36.11
C LYS A 195 9.60 -3.86 35.96
N VAL A 196 8.90 -3.77 34.83
CA VAL A 196 7.50 -3.28 34.72
C VAL A 196 6.94 -3.88 33.41
N GLU A 197 6.27 -5.04 33.49
CA GLU A 197 4.79 -5.17 33.44
C GLU A 197 4.29 -5.30 31.99
N LEU A 198 4.27 -6.53 31.46
CA LEU A 198 3.05 -7.32 31.26
C LEU A 198 1.98 -6.59 30.44
N MET A 199 1.83 -6.97 29.18
CA MET A 199 0.54 -7.46 28.66
C MET A 199 0.76 -8.22 27.36
N THR A 200 0.66 -9.54 27.46
CA THR A 200 -0.17 -10.38 26.59
C THR A 200 -0.55 -9.79 25.24
N LYS A 201 -0.08 -10.41 24.14
CA LYS A 201 -0.98 -10.92 23.09
C LYS A 201 -0.29 -11.93 22.18
N GLN A 202 -0.79 -13.13 22.36
CA GLN A 202 -0.72 -14.32 21.54
C GLN A 202 -1.09 -14.01 20.08
N ALA A 203 -0.36 -14.62 19.17
CA ALA A 203 -0.67 -14.69 17.76
C ALA A 203 -2.14 -15.11 17.55
N ILE A 204 -2.88 -14.27 16.85
CA ILE A 204 -4.10 -14.65 16.15
C ILE A 204 -3.77 -14.44 14.67
N LEU A 205 -3.89 -15.56 13.97
CA LEU A 205 -3.94 -15.69 12.53
C LEU A 205 -4.96 -14.70 11.94
N ASP A 206 -4.54 -13.99 10.90
CA ASP A 206 -5.31 -13.55 9.73
C ASP A 206 -4.86 -12.15 9.30
N GLY A 207 -4.49 -12.05 8.03
CA GLY A 207 -3.93 -10.85 7.43
C GLY A 207 -4.87 -9.66 7.58
N ASN A 208 -4.38 -8.62 8.25
CA ASN A 208 -4.83 -7.25 8.03
C ASN A 208 -3.70 -6.30 8.42
N VAL A 209 -3.08 -5.71 7.39
CA VAL A 209 -2.10 -4.63 7.54
C VAL A 209 -2.82 -3.41 8.13
N MET A 210 -2.46 -3.02 9.35
CA MET A 210 -2.87 -1.75 9.94
C MET A 210 -2.32 -0.60 9.08
N LYS A 211 -3.21 0.09 8.36
CA LYS A 211 -2.95 1.43 7.84
C LYS A 211 -2.94 2.38 9.04
N GLU A 212 -1.75 2.76 9.51
CA GLU A 212 -1.58 3.93 10.38
C GLU A 212 -1.86 5.20 9.57
N SER A 213 -3.13 5.57 9.47
CA SER A 213 -3.55 6.93 9.16
C SER A 213 -4.09 7.52 10.44
N ALA A 214 -3.43 8.56 10.96
CA ALA A 214 -3.96 9.34 12.07
C ALA A 214 -5.13 10.18 11.53
N GLU A 215 -6.32 9.59 11.54
CA GLU A 215 -7.57 10.24 11.14
C GLU A 215 -8.16 10.96 12.36
N ALA A 216 -8.35 12.28 12.24
CA ALA A 216 -9.05 13.05 13.26
C ALA A 216 -10.37 13.55 12.65
N HIS A 217 -11.49 13.21 13.28
CA HIS A 217 -12.85 13.58 12.84
C HIS A 217 -13.37 14.76 13.66
N GLY A 218 -14.06 15.69 13.00
CA GLY A 218 -14.81 16.76 13.65
C GLY A 218 -15.98 17.21 12.77
N THR A 219 -17.16 17.37 13.37
CA THR A 219 -18.38 17.87 12.71
C THR A 219 -18.56 19.35 13.01
N VAL A 220 -18.54 20.22 12.00
CA VAL A 220 -18.78 21.66 12.18
C VAL A 220 -19.48 22.27 10.95
N GLN A 221 -20.39 23.21 11.21
CA GLN A 221 -21.15 23.99 10.24
C GLN A 221 -20.26 24.74 9.23
N THR A 222 -20.68 24.75 7.97
CA THR A 222 -19.91 25.18 6.78
C THR A 222 -19.42 26.63 6.79
N GLU A 223 -20.03 27.52 7.58
CA GLU A 223 -19.64 28.94 7.68
C GLU A 223 -18.40 29.20 8.56
N LYS A 224 -17.88 28.17 9.25
CA LYS A 224 -16.73 28.30 10.17
C LYS A 224 -15.56 27.38 9.83
N VAL A 225 -15.61 26.70 8.68
CA VAL A 225 -14.59 25.73 8.27
C VAL A 225 -13.20 26.39 8.18
N ASP A 226 -13.12 27.61 7.66
CA ASP A 226 -11.85 28.35 7.56
C ASP A 226 -11.27 28.77 8.92
N GLU A 227 -12.11 29.04 9.92
CA GLU A 227 -11.67 29.35 11.28
C GLU A 227 -11.15 28.09 11.99
N VAL A 228 -11.86 26.97 11.85
CA VAL A 228 -11.45 25.68 12.41
C VAL A 228 -10.14 25.20 11.79
N ILE A 229 -9.98 25.32 10.46
CA ILE A 229 -8.73 24.99 9.77
C ILE A 229 -7.59 25.87 10.30
N LYS A 230 -7.81 27.18 10.47
CA LYS A 230 -6.78 28.09 11.02
C LYS A 230 -6.40 27.74 12.46
N GLU A 231 -7.37 27.43 13.32
CA GLU A 231 -7.12 27.03 14.71
C GLU A 231 -6.39 25.68 14.79
N TRP A 232 -6.77 24.72 13.95
CA TRP A 232 -6.12 23.41 13.87
C TRP A 232 -4.69 23.51 13.36
N GLU A 233 -4.45 24.30 12.31
CA GLU A 233 -3.10 24.54 11.82
C GLU A 233 -2.22 25.25 12.84
N GLY A 234 -2.79 26.23 13.56
CA GLY A 234 -2.11 26.94 14.63
C GLY A 234 -1.73 26.02 15.79
N SER A 235 -2.61 25.07 16.13
CA SER A 235 -2.39 24.12 17.21
C SER A 235 -1.45 22.97 16.82
N PHE A 236 -1.59 22.44 15.61
CA PHE A 236 -0.82 21.27 15.12
C PHE A 236 0.61 21.61 14.71
N PHE A 237 0.86 22.81 14.15
CA PHE A 237 2.20 23.23 13.72
C PHE A 237 2.90 24.15 14.73
N LYS A 238 2.36 24.30 15.94
CA LYS A 238 2.88 25.22 16.98
C LYS A 238 4.37 24.99 17.29
N ASP A 239 4.79 23.73 17.33
CA ASP A 239 6.16 23.34 17.70
C ASP A 239 7.05 23.03 16.47
N ASN A 240 6.53 23.17 15.24
CA ASN A 240 7.25 22.73 14.03
C ASN A 240 6.93 23.55 12.76
N PRO A 241 7.46 24.78 12.63
CA PRO A 241 7.14 25.67 11.51
C PRO A 241 7.70 25.21 10.15
N ARG A 242 8.69 24.32 10.13
CA ARG A 242 9.28 23.77 8.88
C ARG A 242 8.36 22.77 8.19
N LEU A 243 7.55 22.03 8.95
CA LEU A 243 6.54 21.12 8.42
C LEU A 243 5.39 21.88 7.75
N ARG A 244 5.04 23.07 8.27
CA ARG A 244 4.03 23.96 7.68
C ARG A 244 4.36 24.37 6.24
N LYS A 245 5.63 24.72 5.96
CA LYS A 245 6.05 25.10 4.59
C LYS A 245 5.96 23.93 3.60
N LYS A 246 6.16 22.69 4.06
CA LYS A 246 6.01 21.48 3.24
C LYS A 246 4.55 21.05 3.10
N SER A 247 3.72 21.26 4.12
CA SER A 247 2.29 20.92 4.10
C SER A 247 1.45 21.88 3.26
N VAL A 248 1.81 23.16 3.16
CA VAL A 248 1.10 24.15 2.31
C VAL A 248 1.18 23.76 0.82
N SER A 249 2.24 23.07 0.39
CA SER A 249 2.36 22.55 -1.00
C SER A 249 1.51 21.30 -1.28
N LEU A 250 0.94 20.66 -0.26
CA LEU A 250 0.15 19.42 -0.36
C LEU A 250 -1.35 19.64 -0.10
N ARG A 251 -1.76 20.89 0.12
CA ARG A 251 -3.16 21.26 0.21
C ARG A 251 -3.60 21.60 -1.19
N PHE A 252 -4.40 20.74 -1.82
CA PHE A 252 -5.55 21.12 -2.66
C PHE A 252 -6.03 19.88 -3.42
N ASP A 253 -6.44 18.85 -2.70
CA ASP A 253 -7.37 17.85 -3.23
C ASP A 253 -8.62 17.87 -2.34
N LEU A 254 -9.45 18.91 -2.53
CA LEU A 254 -10.76 19.02 -1.88
C LEU A 254 -11.76 18.18 -2.68
N HIS A 255 -11.91 16.91 -2.32
CA HIS A 255 -12.99 16.09 -2.87
C HIS A 255 -14.31 16.44 -2.19
N LEU A 256 -15.13 17.25 -2.86
CA LEU A 256 -16.56 17.35 -2.54
C LEU A 256 -17.19 16.00 -2.91
N ALA A 257 -17.42 15.13 -1.93
CA ALA A 257 -18.39 14.07 -2.09
C ALA A 257 -19.77 14.72 -2.06
N ALA A 258 -20.34 14.98 -3.22
CA ALA A 258 -21.75 15.32 -3.33
C ALA A 258 -22.54 14.11 -2.81
N ALA A 259 -23.30 14.30 -1.74
CA ALA A 259 -24.27 13.31 -1.30
C ALA A 259 -25.25 13.06 -2.45
N ASP A 260 -25.24 11.83 -2.95
CA ASP A 260 -26.26 11.32 -3.84
C ASP A 260 -27.59 11.28 -3.09
N GLU A 261 -28.49 12.23 -3.37
CA GLU A 261 -29.90 12.06 -3.05
C GLU A 261 -30.77 12.55 -4.20
N GLY A 262 -31.36 11.58 -4.90
CA GLY A 262 -32.66 11.79 -5.49
C GLY A 262 -33.71 11.88 -4.39
N CYS A 263 -34.23 13.08 -4.09
CA CYS A 263 -35.58 13.23 -3.53
C CYS A 263 -36.13 14.65 -3.73
N LEU A 264 -37.41 14.71 -4.08
CA LEU A 264 -38.19 15.89 -4.38
C LEU A 264 -38.48 16.74 -3.13
N HIS A 265 -38.42 18.07 -3.33
CA HIS A 265 -39.16 19.14 -2.64
C HIS A 265 -39.10 19.25 -1.09
N THR A 266 -38.50 20.32 -0.58
CA THR A 266 -39.18 21.56 -0.14
C THR A 266 -38.25 22.40 0.76
N LYS A 267 -38.40 23.73 0.68
CA LYS A 267 -37.66 24.75 1.44
C LYS A 267 -37.45 24.40 2.92
N LYS A 268 -36.20 24.18 3.34
CA LYS A 268 -35.68 24.56 4.66
C LYS A 268 -34.21 24.98 4.55
N LYS A 269 -33.90 26.16 5.09
CA LYS A 269 -32.54 26.68 5.28
C LYS A 269 -31.86 25.87 6.38
N THR A 270 -31.28 24.72 6.05
CA THR A 270 -30.21 24.10 6.85
C THR A 270 -29.45 23.21 5.88
N LEU A 271 -28.27 23.65 5.47
CA LEU A 271 -27.39 22.87 4.61
C LEU A 271 -26.92 21.63 5.38
N PRO A 272 -26.73 20.48 4.71
CA PRO A 272 -26.27 19.26 5.37
C PRO A 272 -24.84 19.43 5.90
N ASP A 273 -24.56 18.80 7.04
CA ASP A 273 -23.21 18.69 7.60
C ASP A 273 -22.33 17.88 6.63
N ILE A 274 -21.24 18.48 6.17
CA ILE A 274 -20.30 17.86 5.23
C ILE A 274 -19.08 17.39 6.03
N GLU A 275 -18.78 16.10 5.97
CA GLU A 275 -17.57 15.55 6.58
C GLU A 275 -16.35 15.97 5.74
N VAL A 276 -15.43 16.73 6.35
CA VAL A 276 -14.18 17.15 5.71
C VAL A 276 -13.04 16.29 6.25
N ARG A 277 -12.45 15.47 5.38
CA ARG A 277 -11.32 14.60 5.73
C ARG A 277 -10.01 15.20 5.23
N LEU A 278 -9.11 15.60 6.13
CA LEU A 278 -7.75 16.02 5.78
C LEU A 278 -6.81 14.81 5.82
N VAL A 279 -6.28 14.40 4.67
CA VAL A 279 -5.36 13.26 4.58
C VAL A 279 -3.94 13.77 4.29
N MET A 280 -3.05 13.63 5.26
CA MET A 280 -1.64 13.99 5.08
C MET A 280 -0.89 12.81 4.44
N ARG A 281 -0.71 12.84 3.12
CA ARG A 281 0.11 11.84 2.42
C ARG A 281 1.58 12.26 2.45
N ARG A 282 2.48 11.32 2.80
CA ARG A 282 3.93 11.55 2.68
C ARG A 282 4.24 11.71 1.19
N SER A 283 4.82 12.83 0.81
CA SER A 283 5.28 13.08 -0.55
C SER A 283 6.40 12.10 -0.88
N CYS A 284 6.13 11.10 -1.72
CA CYS A 284 7.17 10.30 -2.35
C CYS A 284 7.91 11.22 -3.35
N SER A 285 9.07 11.74 -2.97
CA SER A 285 10.00 12.35 -3.92
C SER A 285 10.81 11.24 -4.61
N ILE A 286 10.54 11.06 -5.90
CA ILE A 286 11.27 10.27 -6.93
C ILE A 286 12.67 10.95 -7.15
N PRO A 287 13.85 10.29 -7.41
CA PRO A 287 14.11 9.36 -8.54
C PRO A 287 15.16 8.22 -8.37
N SER A 288 15.14 7.31 -9.35
CA SER A 288 16.10 6.24 -9.69
C SER A 288 17.59 6.58 -9.53
N ILE A 289 18.39 5.65 -8.95
CA ILE A 289 19.83 5.46 -9.24
C ILE A 289 20.16 3.95 -9.20
N LYS A 290 20.66 3.44 -10.33
CA LYS A 290 21.31 2.13 -10.53
C LYS A 290 22.71 2.10 -9.84
N PRO A 291 23.32 0.94 -9.58
CA PRO A 291 23.91 0.10 -10.62
C PRO A 291 23.12 -1.17 -10.91
#